data_AF-A0AAJ4W713-F1
#
_entry.id   AF-A0AAJ4W713-F1
#
_cell.length_a   1.000
_cell.length_b   1.000
_cell.length_c   1.000
_cell.angle_alpha   90.00
_cell.angle_beta   90.00
_cell.angle_gamma   90.00
#
_symmetry.space_group_name_H-M   'P 1'
#
loop_
_entity.id
_entity.type
_entity.pdbx_description
1 polymer ?
#
loop_
_entity_poly.entity_id
_entity_poly.type
_entity_poly.pdbx_seq_one_letter_code
_entity_poly.pdbx_strand_id
1 'polypeptide(L)'
;MKGINVSSRIYLESLIFWILTPLLSLLVILFNVYRKDKVSLLLFSLVIGAFSFVYIPLDNDDRVRHYERFYEISGLDSFSGFMDYLTNNNLPDSFVYGIMYLLSLFTNDPRSVFFVASTLTTYIFLLLYVKINKEIFSFSKWVFFMCFCLVIFSFNYTYLFSGLRFYVGAAFALLGWYYLCYCQKKFSGFLFLFLAVYSHFATSLVVVSFIILFFTLGKVNFRKVFYVSFFFTLIPSELLFQWISMLPLAGSYISKANDYLMYNDILSEAAQNAAIFKLILLYKSLWVYFILMFVYIYRKSDFKDKVLLNSFFVIISLRNVFSSSPTISQYYDTIALFLSVLFMIKFYMFYINKLFHLFVFYVFGNFILDTYKYRYNFIESNFKVENLTSASLFGSDVEEPLKTTWK
;
A
#
# COMPACT_ATOMS: atom_id res chain seq x y z
N MET A 1 39.30 -9.82 -25.92
CA MET A 1 37.88 -9.48 -25.68
C MET A 1 37.63 -9.48 -24.19
N LYS A 2 37.45 -8.29 -23.58
CA LYS A 2 37.18 -8.15 -22.14
C LYS A 2 35.84 -8.81 -21.85
N GLY A 3 35.84 -9.80 -20.95
CA GLY A 3 34.64 -10.51 -20.54
C GLY A 3 33.59 -9.51 -20.07
N ILE A 4 32.45 -9.50 -20.76
CA ILE A 4 31.25 -8.83 -20.27
C ILE A 4 31.00 -9.44 -18.89
N ASN A 5 31.01 -8.59 -17.86
CA ASN A 5 30.79 -8.99 -16.49
C ASN A 5 29.47 -9.77 -16.43
N VAL A 6 29.45 -10.98 -15.88
CA VAL A 6 28.26 -11.85 -15.92
C VAL A 6 27.04 -11.14 -15.33
N SER A 7 27.25 -10.20 -14.41
CA SER A 7 26.20 -9.30 -13.90
C SER A 7 25.59 -8.39 -14.98
N SER A 8 26.40 -7.73 -15.82
CA SER A 8 25.90 -6.80 -16.84
C SER A 8 25.11 -7.51 -17.94
N ARG A 9 25.45 -8.76 -18.25
CA ARG A 9 24.74 -9.56 -19.24
C ARG A 9 23.32 -9.92 -18.77
N ILE A 10 23.18 -10.30 -17.51
CA ILE A 10 21.88 -10.69 -16.90
C ILE A 10 20.93 -9.48 -16.75
N TYR A 11 21.48 -8.29 -16.50
CA TYR A 11 20.67 -7.07 -16.47
C TYR A 11 20.11 -6.73 -17.85
N LEU A 12 20.96 -6.84 -18.87
CA LEU A 12 20.55 -6.62 -20.25
C LEU A 12 19.47 -7.63 -20.65
N GLU A 13 19.63 -8.91 -20.30
CA GLU A 13 18.61 -9.94 -20.53
C GLU A 13 17.28 -9.60 -19.85
N SER A 14 17.30 -9.23 -18.56
CA SER A 14 16.08 -8.87 -17.82
C SER A 14 15.36 -7.65 -18.41
N LEU A 15 16.13 -6.65 -18.85
CA LEU A 15 15.61 -5.44 -19.49
C LEU A 15 15.01 -5.76 -20.88
N ILE A 16 15.72 -6.55 -21.68
CA ILE A 16 15.24 -7.00 -23.00
C ILE A 16 13.95 -7.79 -22.84
N PHE A 17 13.91 -8.77 -21.92
CA PHE A 17 12.68 -9.53 -21.67
C PHE A 17 11.55 -8.66 -21.16
N TRP A 18 11.83 -7.63 -20.35
CA TRP A 18 10.80 -6.70 -19.89
C TRP A 18 10.21 -5.87 -21.04
N ILE A 19 11.06 -5.37 -21.93
CA ILE A 19 10.63 -4.62 -23.12
C ILE A 19 9.80 -5.53 -24.05
N LEU A 20 10.29 -6.75 -24.29
CA LEU A 20 9.59 -7.70 -25.16
C LEU A 20 8.28 -8.17 -24.54
N THR A 21 8.30 -8.57 -23.26
CA THR A 21 7.15 -9.12 -22.55
C THR A 21 7.28 -8.94 -21.03
N PRO A 22 6.63 -7.93 -20.42
CA PRO A 22 6.72 -7.71 -18.97
C PRO A 22 6.35 -8.96 -18.14
N LEU A 23 5.40 -9.77 -18.60
CA LEU A 23 4.94 -10.98 -17.91
C LEU A 23 5.99 -12.10 -17.89
N LEU A 24 6.60 -12.45 -19.03
CA LEU A 24 7.62 -13.51 -19.07
C LEU A 24 8.91 -13.07 -18.38
N SER A 25 9.18 -11.76 -18.37
CA SER A 25 10.33 -11.20 -17.64
C SER A 25 10.26 -11.47 -16.13
N LEU A 26 9.07 -11.73 -15.58
CA LEU A 26 8.86 -11.98 -14.16
C LEU A 26 9.69 -13.14 -13.64
N LEU A 27 9.82 -14.25 -14.39
CA LEU A 27 10.62 -15.40 -13.96
C LEU A 27 12.10 -15.05 -13.82
N VAL A 28 12.65 -14.32 -14.80
CA VAL A 28 14.05 -13.85 -14.80
C VAL A 28 14.27 -12.83 -13.68
N ILE A 29 13.33 -11.90 -13.51
CA ILE A 29 13.36 -10.91 -12.43
C ILE A 29 13.35 -11.60 -11.06
N LEU A 30 12.45 -12.56 -10.83
CA LEU A 30 12.37 -13.30 -9.57
C LEU A 30 13.67 -14.08 -9.28
N PHE A 31 14.26 -14.69 -10.30
CA PHE A 31 15.57 -15.34 -10.18
C PHE A 31 16.67 -14.34 -9.76
N ASN A 32 16.65 -13.13 -10.32
CA ASN A 32 17.60 -12.07 -9.95
C ASN A 32 17.35 -11.48 -8.57
N VAL A 33 16.09 -11.40 -8.13
CA VAL A 33 15.74 -11.08 -6.74
C VAL A 33 16.30 -12.12 -5.78
N TYR A 34 16.21 -13.42 -6.09
CA TYR A 34 16.85 -14.48 -5.30
C TYR A 34 18.38 -14.28 -5.20
N ARG A 35 19.00 -13.76 -6.26
CA ARG A 35 20.43 -13.38 -6.27
C ARG A 35 20.73 -12.06 -5.55
N LYS A 36 19.70 -11.37 -5.01
CA LYS A 36 19.76 -10.06 -4.34
C LYS A 36 20.23 -8.92 -5.23
N ASP A 37 19.91 -9.00 -6.51
CA ASP A 37 20.12 -7.86 -7.39
C ASP A 37 19.20 -6.69 -7.01
N LYS A 38 19.73 -5.47 -7.12
CA LYS A 38 18.98 -4.25 -6.86
C LYS A 38 18.17 -3.81 -8.07
N VAL A 39 18.71 -4.02 -9.28
CA VAL A 39 18.03 -3.59 -10.52
C VAL A 39 16.75 -4.40 -10.71
N SER A 40 16.78 -5.70 -10.38
CA SER A 40 15.58 -6.55 -10.41
C SER A 40 14.43 -6.04 -9.54
N LEU A 41 14.66 -5.26 -8.49
CA LEU A 41 13.59 -4.70 -7.67
C LEU A 41 12.87 -3.55 -8.39
N LEU A 42 13.63 -2.71 -9.10
CA LEU A 42 13.06 -1.67 -9.95
C LEU A 42 12.27 -2.32 -11.10
N LEU A 43 12.84 -3.32 -11.78
CA LEU A 43 12.16 -4.04 -12.84
C LEU A 43 10.89 -4.74 -12.35
N PHE A 44 10.92 -5.36 -11.16
CA PHE A 44 9.74 -5.93 -10.55
C PHE A 44 8.67 -4.85 -10.28
N SER A 45 9.08 -3.70 -9.74
CA SER A 45 8.16 -2.59 -9.48
C SER A 45 7.52 -2.05 -10.77
N LEU A 46 8.28 -2.03 -11.87
CA LEU A 46 7.77 -1.68 -13.20
C LEU A 46 6.78 -2.72 -13.75
N VAL A 47 6.98 -4.02 -13.48
CA VAL A 47 5.99 -5.06 -13.82
C VAL A 47 4.69 -4.86 -13.03
N ILE A 48 4.78 -4.55 -11.73
CA ILE A 48 3.60 -4.21 -10.93
C ILE A 48 2.92 -2.93 -11.44
N GLY A 49 3.70 -1.92 -11.83
CA GLY A 49 3.20 -0.74 -12.52
C GLY A 49 2.46 -1.09 -13.82
N ALA A 50 3.02 -1.98 -14.64
CA ALA A 50 2.38 -2.43 -15.88
C ALA A 50 1.04 -3.13 -15.62
N PHE A 51 0.95 -3.95 -14.57
CA PHE A 51 -0.35 -4.52 -14.15
C PHE A 51 -1.35 -3.45 -13.72
N SER A 52 -0.88 -2.41 -13.04
CA SER A 52 -1.70 -1.24 -12.68
C SER A 52 -2.17 -0.47 -13.91
N PHE A 53 -1.32 -0.34 -14.93
CA PHE A 53 -1.67 0.34 -16.19
C PHE A 53 -2.82 -0.37 -16.93
N VAL A 54 -2.83 -1.71 -16.93
CA VAL A 54 -3.91 -2.48 -17.57
C VAL A 54 -5.19 -2.45 -16.72
N TYR A 55 -5.10 -2.18 -15.42
CA TYR A 55 -6.25 -2.21 -14.52
C TYR A 55 -7.20 -1.04 -14.76
N ILE A 56 -8.44 -1.35 -15.15
CA ILE A 56 -9.53 -0.39 -15.29
C ILE A 56 -10.52 -0.60 -14.13
N PRO A 57 -10.78 0.43 -13.29
CA PRO A 57 -11.82 0.36 -12.28
C PRO A 57 -13.21 0.29 -12.94
N LEU A 58 -14.16 -0.40 -12.29
CA LEU A 58 -15.55 -0.47 -12.76
C LEU A 58 -16.24 0.89 -12.60
N ASP A 59 -17.22 1.21 -13.46
CA ASP A 59 -17.93 2.51 -13.47
C ASP A 59 -18.59 2.87 -12.13
N ASN A 60 -18.94 1.88 -11.31
CA ASN A 60 -19.52 2.07 -9.98
C ASN A 60 -18.48 2.20 -8.85
N ASP A 61 -17.18 2.19 -9.15
CA ASP A 61 -16.10 2.35 -8.18
C ASP A 61 -15.73 3.84 -8.06
N ASP A 62 -15.67 4.37 -6.83
CA ASP A 62 -15.23 5.74 -6.53
C ASP A 62 -13.85 6.10 -7.12
N ARG A 63 -13.08 5.08 -7.49
CA ARG A 63 -11.76 5.21 -8.11
C ARG A 63 -11.81 5.70 -9.55
N VAL A 64 -12.95 5.59 -10.23
CA VAL A 64 -13.16 6.18 -11.57
C VAL A 64 -13.01 7.71 -11.52
N ARG A 65 -13.33 8.35 -10.39
CA ARG A 65 -13.12 9.79 -10.19
C ARG A 65 -11.67 10.23 -10.38
N HIS A 66 -10.69 9.32 -10.32
CA HIS A 66 -9.30 9.62 -10.64
C HIS A 66 -9.05 9.77 -12.14
N TYR A 67 -9.79 9.05 -12.99
CA TYR A 67 -9.78 9.22 -14.44
C TYR A 67 -10.44 10.54 -14.82
N GLU A 68 -11.63 10.83 -14.27
CA GLU A 68 -12.35 12.09 -14.50
C GLU A 68 -11.47 13.31 -14.17
N ARG A 69 -10.88 13.31 -12.97
CA ARG A 69 -9.97 14.39 -12.54
C ARG A 69 -8.75 14.53 -13.40
N PHE A 70 -8.20 13.43 -13.92
CA PHE A 70 -7.08 13.51 -14.84
C PHE A 70 -7.46 14.25 -16.12
N TYR A 71 -8.64 13.95 -16.69
CA TYR A 71 -9.14 14.65 -17.87
C TYR A 71 -9.40 16.13 -17.59
N GLU A 72 -9.99 16.48 -16.44
CA GLU A 72 -10.16 17.88 -16.03
C GLU A 72 -8.80 18.60 -15.92
N ILE A 73 -7.81 17.98 -15.28
CA ILE A 73 -6.46 18.54 -15.12
C ILE A 73 -5.75 18.65 -16.48
N SER A 74 -5.95 17.70 -17.38
CA SER A 74 -5.35 17.71 -18.72
C SER A 74 -5.84 18.87 -19.59
N GLY A 75 -7.05 19.38 -19.32
CA GLY A 75 -7.59 20.57 -19.98
C GLY A 75 -7.08 21.90 -19.43
N LEU A 76 -6.17 21.90 -18.45
CA LEU A 76 -5.62 23.12 -17.86
C LEU A 76 -4.37 23.58 -18.61
N ASP A 77 -4.41 24.81 -19.12
CA ASP A 77 -3.33 25.38 -19.96
C ASP A 77 -2.09 25.85 -19.18
N SER A 78 -2.16 25.94 -17.84
CA SER A 78 -1.10 26.54 -17.03
C SER A 78 -1.02 26.00 -15.60
N PHE A 79 0.17 26.14 -15.01
CA PHE A 79 0.39 25.77 -13.61
C PHE A 79 -0.42 26.63 -12.62
N SER A 80 -0.65 27.91 -12.94
CA SER A 80 -1.56 28.76 -12.15
C SER A 80 -2.99 28.22 -12.18
N GLY A 81 -3.48 27.82 -13.36
CA GLY A 81 -4.80 27.19 -13.49
C GLY A 81 -4.91 25.90 -12.69
N PHE A 82 -3.83 25.10 -12.64
CA PHE A 82 -3.75 23.92 -11.76
C PHE A 82 -3.82 24.27 -10.27
N MET A 83 -3.10 25.30 -9.81
CA MET A 83 -3.16 25.74 -8.41
C MET A 83 -4.54 26.27 -8.03
N ASP A 84 -5.18 27.00 -8.94
CA ASP A 84 -6.56 27.48 -8.77
C ASP A 84 -7.54 26.31 -8.71
N TYR A 85 -7.37 25.31 -9.59
CA TYR A 85 -8.17 24.08 -9.56
C TYR A 85 -8.07 23.35 -8.22
N LEU A 86 -6.86 23.18 -7.66
CA LEU A 86 -6.67 22.54 -6.36
C LEU A 86 -7.36 23.31 -5.22
N THR A 87 -7.27 24.63 -5.25
CA THR A 87 -7.81 25.52 -4.22
C THR A 87 -9.33 25.55 -4.27
N ASN A 88 -9.90 25.77 -5.45
CA ASN A 88 -11.34 25.89 -5.66
C ASN A 88 -12.09 24.58 -5.34
N ASN A 89 -11.46 23.43 -5.61
CA ASN A 89 -12.04 22.11 -5.33
C ASN A 89 -11.70 21.58 -3.93
N ASN A 90 -10.99 22.35 -3.10
CA ASN A 90 -10.55 21.94 -1.76
C ASN A 90 -9.90 20.54 -1.76
N LEU A 91 -8.91 20.33 -2.64
CA LEU A 91 -8.26 19.03 -2.81
C LEU A 91 -6.99 18.96 -1.93
N PRO A 92 -7.05 18.34 -0.72
CA PRO A 92 -5.90 18.30 0.20
C PRO A 92 -4.78 17.33 -0.24
N ASP A 93 -5.06 16.44 -1.19
CA ASP A 93 -4.17 15.36 -1.63
C ASP A 93 -3.29 15.79 -2.82
N SER A 94 -2.67 16.97 -2.68
CA SER A 94 -2.07 17.73 -3.77
C SER A 94 -0.84 17.07 -4.41
N PHE A 95 -0.14 16.15 -3.73
CA PHE A 95 1.02 15.48 -4.32
C PHE A 95 0.63 14.60 -5.53
N VAL A 96 -0.42 13.80 -5.38
CA VAL A 96 -0.87 12.88 -6.45
C VAL A 96 -1.48 13.68 -7.60
N TYR A 97 -2.22 14.75 -7.31
CA TYR A 97 -2.70 15.65 -8.37
C TYR A 97 -1.55 16.38 -9.07
N GLY A 98 -0.46 16.69 -8.36
CA GLY A 98 0.77 17.19 -8.99
C GLY A 98 1.38 16.18 -9.96
N ILE A 99 1.39 14.89 -9.61
CA ILE A 99 1.81 13.82 -10.54
C ILE A 99 0.86 13.75 -11.74
N MET A 100 -0.46 13.84 -11.52
CA MET A 100 -1.44 13.86 -12.61
C MET A 100 -1.19 15.01 -13.57
N TYR A 101 -1.01 16.23 -13.05
CA TYR A 101 -0.70 17.41 -13.85
C TYR A 101 0.61 17.27 -14.62
N LEU A 102 1.68 16.79 -13.98
CA LEU A 102 2.94 16.59 -14.69
C LEU A 102 2.82 15.55 -15.81
N LEU A 103 2.07 14.46 -15.58
CA LEU A 103 1.86 13.43 -16.59
C LEU A 103 0.94 13.89 -17.71
N SER A 104 -0.07 14.72 -17.42
CA SER A 104 -0.97 15.25 -18.45
C SER A 104 -0.24 16.16 -19.46
N LEU A 105 0.94 16.69 -19.11
CA LEU A 105 1.80 17.42 -20.05
C LEU A 105 2.50 16.50 -21.08
N PHE A 106 2.59 15.20 -20.81
CA PHE A 106 3.30 14.23 -21.67
C PHE A 106 2.37 13.19 -22.31
N THR A 107 1.21 12.94 -21.72
CA THR A 107 0.25 11.93 -22.22
C THR A 107 -1.19 12.30 -21.85
N ASN A 108 -2.13 11.92 -22.70
CA ASN A 108 -3.56 12.06 -22.45
C ASN A 108 -4.18 10.80 -21.81
N ASP A 109 -3.35 9.83 -21.43
CA ASP A 109 -3.82 8.57 -20.87
C ASP A 109 -3.74 8.56 -19.32
N PRO A 110 -4.87 8.57 -18.61
CA PRO A 110 -4.90 8.50 -17.15
C PRO A 110 -4.26 7.23 -16.57
N ARG A 111 -4.19 6.12 -17.33
CA ARG A 111 -3.56 4.86 -16.91
C ARG A 111 -2.08 5.05 -16.54
N SER A 112 -1.42 6.04 -17.16
CA SER A 112 -0.03 6.41 -16.86
C SER A 112 0.19 6.82 -15.40
N VAL A 113 -0.81 7.46 -14.78
CA VAL A 113 -0.75 7.86 -13.37
C VAL A 113 -0.71 6.64 -12.47
N PHE A 114 -1.57 5.66 -12.75
CA PHE A 114 -1.63 4.39 -12.01
C PHE A 114 -0.33 3.61 -12.17
N PHE A 115 0.23 3.56 -13.38
CA PHE A 115 1.54 2.97 -13.64
C PHE A 115 2.65 3.61 -12.77
N VAL A 116 2.77 4.94 -12.80
CA VAL A 116 3.84 5.66 -12.08
C VAL A 116 3.67 5.52 -10.57
N ALA A 117 2.48 5.74 -10.03
CA ALA A 117 2.27 5.69 -8.59
C ALA A 117 2.36 4.27 -8.02
N SER A 118 1.88 3.23 -8.71
CA SER A 118 2.07 1.84 -8.27
C SER A 118 3.54 1.40 -8.38
N THR A 119 4.25 1.81 -9.43
CA THR A 119 5.71 1.58 -9.57
C THR A 119 6.47 2.23 -8.42
N LEU A 120 6.23 3.52 -8.17
CA LEU A 120 6.89 4.29 -7.12
C LEU A 120 6.63 3.67 -5.74
N THR A 121 5.36 3.38 -5.43
CA THR A 121 4.94 2.78 -4.17
C THR A 121 5.65 1.44 -3.96
N THR A 122 5.51 0.52 -4.90
CA THR A 122 6.12 -0.82 -4.83
C THR A 122 7.63 -0.73 -4.66
N TYR A 123 8.27 0.17 -5.41
CA TYR A 123 9.71 0.38 -5.33
C TYR A 123 10.14 0.89 -3.95
N ILE A 124 9.39 1.81 -3.33
CA ILE A 124 9.70 2.29 -1.97
C ILE A 124 9.60 1.16 -0.94
N PHE A 125 8.55 0.33 -0.98
CA PHE A 125 8.40 -0.81 -0.08
C PHE A 125 9.56 -1.81 -0.24
N LEU A 126 9.94 -2.14 -1.49
CA LEU A 126 11.06 -3.03 -1.78
C LEU A 126 12.42 -2.42 -1.41
N LEU A 127 12.59 -1.12 -1.62
CA LEU A 127 13.79 -0.38 -1.22
C LEU A 127 13.96 -0.42 0.30
N LEU A 128 12.88 -0.18 1.04
CA LEU A 128 12.87 -0.28 2.50
C LEU A 128 13.23 -1.69 2.96
N TYR A 129 12.59 -2.70 2.37
CA TYR A 129 12.92 -4.10 2.63
C TYR A 129 14.41 -4.39 2.46
N VAL A 130 15.03 -3.95 1.36
CA VAL A 130 16.46 -4.16 1.11
C VAL A 130 17.35 -3.38 2.07
N LYS A 131 17.02 -2.12 2.37
CA LYS A 131 17.78 -1.31 3.32
C LYS A 131 17.76 -1.92 4.71
N ILE A 132 16.57 -2.29 5.19
CA ILE A 132 16.36 -2.97 6.47
C ILE A 132 17.11 -4.31 6.50
N ASN A 133 17.03 -5.12 5.45
CA ASN A 133 17.82 -6.34 5.37
C ASN A 133 19.32 -6.06 5.45
N LYS A 134 19.85 -5.11 4.67
CA LYS A 134 21.28 -4.82 4.64
C LYS A 134 21.80 -4.32 5.99
N GLU A 135 21.05 -3.47 6.66
CA GLU A 135 21.51 -2.77 7.88
C GLU A 135 21.16 -3.51 9.17
N ILE A 136 20.10 -4.32 9.19
CA ILE A 136 19.53 -4.86 10.43
C ILE A 136 19.58 -6.39 10.48
N PHE A 137 19.29 -7.08 9.37
CA PHE A 137 19.03 -8.53 9.42
C PHE A 137 20.10 -9.40 8.75
N SER A 138 20.66 -8.97 7.62
CA SER A 138 21.66 -9.71 6.84
C SER A 138 21.23 -11.14 6.46
N PHE A 139 20.04 -11.29 5.86
CA PHE A 139 19.47 -12.59 5.48
C PHE A 139 20.36 -13.41 4.54
N SER A 140 20.20 -14.73 4.49
CA SER A 140 20.71 -15.57 3.39
C SER A 140 19.94 -15.29 2.09
N LYS A 141 20.38 -15.81 0.93
CA LYS A 141 19.66 -15.62 -0.35
C LYS A 141 18.24 -16.21 -0.33
N TRP A 142 18.10 -17.41 0.20
CA TRP A 142 16.80 -18.08 0.33
C TRP A 142 15.85 -17.32 1.26
N VAL A 143 16.33 -16.95 2.46
CA VAL A 143 15.51 -16.19 3.40
C VAL A 143 15.13 -14.85 2.79
N PHE A 144 16.07 -14.17 2.12
CA PHE A 144 15.77 -12.92 1.40
C PHE A 144 14.64 -13.10 0.38
N PHE A 145 14.73 -14.12 -0.47
CA PHE A 145 13.69 -14.36 -1.47
C PHE A 145 12.32 -14.70 -0.86
N MET A 146 12.27 -15.56 0.16
CA MET A 146 11.03 -15.87 0.87
C MET A 146 10.39 -14.63 1.50
N CYS A 147 11.22 -13.78 2.10
CA CYS A 147 10.78 -12.52 2.69
C CYS A 147 10.28 -11.53 1.64
N PHE A 148 10.96 -11.46 0.49
CA PHE A 148 10.50 -10.69 -0.66
C PHE A 148 9.10 -11.15 -1.08
N CYS A 149 8.86 -12.46 -1.23
CA CYS A 149 7.53 -12.98 -1.56
C CYS A 149 6.48 -12.57 -0.51
N LEU A 150 6.81 -12.61 0.79
CA LEU A 150 5.89 -12.16 1.86
C LEU A 150 5.58 -10.67 1.79
N VAL A 151 6.56 -9.82 1.47
CA VAL A 151 6.31 -8.39 1.27
C VAL A 151 5.34 -8.21 0.10
N ILE A 152 5.58 -8.89 -1.03
CA ILE A 152 4.72 -8.82 -2.21
C ILE A 152 3.31 -9.34 -1.93
N PHE A 153 3.16 -10.44 -1.21
CA PHE A 153 1.85 -10.99 -0.84
C PHE A 153 1.12 -10.18 0.24
N SER A 154 1.81 -9.26 0.93
CA SER A 154 1.17 -8.39 1.92
C SER A 154 0.51 -7.15 1.32
N PHE A 155 0.71 -6.86 0.03
CA PHE A 155 -0.01 -5.77 -0.61
C PHE A 155 -1.48 -6.12 -0.82
N ASN A 156 -2.36 -5.16 -0.55
CA ASN A 156 -3.71 -5.21 -1.09
C ASN A 156 -3.65 -4.65 -2.51
N TYR A 157 -3.61 -5.55 -3.49
CA TYR A 157 -3.38 -5.23 -4.91
C TYR A 157 -4.42 -4.27 -5.47
N THR A 158 -5.64 -4.30 -4.94
CA THR A 158 -6.69 -3.38 -5.38
C THR A 158 -6.36 -1.95 -5.04
N TYR A 159 -6.00 -1.69 -3.78
CA TYR A 159 -5.61 -0.35 -3.38
C TYR A 159 -4.26 0.03 -3.99
N LEU A 160 -3.38 -0.93 -4.25
CA LEU A 160 -2.14 -0.66 -4.97
C LEU A 160 -2.39 -0.24 -6.43
N PHE A 161 -3.32 -0.87 -7.13
CA PHE A 161 -3.61 -0.59 -8.54
C PHE A 161 -4.56 0.58 -8.78
N SER A 162 -5.39 0.92 -7.80
CA SER A 162 -6.45 1.92 -8.01
C SER A 162 -6.66 2.89 -6.84
N GLY A 163 -6.06 2.62 -5.68
CA GLY A 163 -6.09 3.46 -4.48
C GLY A 163 -4.80 4.27 -4.28
N LEU A 164 -4.40 5.02 -5.31
CA LEU A 164 -3.06 5.63 -5.44
C LEU A 164 -2.66 6.51 -4.26
N ARG A 165 -3.58 7.34 -3.76
CA ARG A 165 -3.28 8.39 -2.77
C ARG A 165 -2.78 7.84 -1.45
N PHE A 166 -3.55 6.95 -0.82
CA PHE A 166 -3.17 6.40 0.48
C PHE A 166 -1.92 5.52 0.37
N TYR A 167 -1.80 4.67 -0.66
CA TYR A 167 -0.66 3.77 -0.82
C TYR A 167 0.67 4.52 -1.05
N VAL A 168 0.66 5.57 -1.89
CA VAL A 168 1.81 6.46 -2.07
C VAL A 168 2.16 7.16 -0.74
N GLY A 169 1.15 7.69 -0.04
CA GLY A 169 1.35 8.34 1.25
C GLY A 169 1.91 7.37 2.32
N ALA A 170 1.40 6.14 2.38
CA ALA A 170 1.88 5.09 3.28
C ALA A 170 3.34 4.70 2.99
N ALA A 171 3.71 4.63 1.71
CA ALA A 171 5.09 4.37 1.29
C ALA A 171 6.04 5.49 1.79
N PHE A 172 5.66 6.76 1.60
CA PHE A 172 6.43 7.88 2.13
C PHE A 172 6.44 7.93 3.66
N ALA A 173 5.34 7.58 4.33
CA ALA A 173 5.27 7.52 5.79
C ALA A 173 6.26 6.47 6.34
N LEU A 174 6.32 5.28 5.72
CA LEU A 174 7.30 4.24 6.05
C LEU A 174 8.74 4.67 5.76
N LEU A 175 8.97 5.41 4.66
CA LEU A 175 10.29 5.94 4.35
C LEU A 175 10.74 6.98 5.39
N GLY A 176 9.84 7.89 5.79
CA GLY A 176 10.06 8.86 6.85
C GLY A 176 10.33 8.18 8.19
N TRP A 177 9.53 7.18 8.55
CA TRP A 177 9.76 6.34 9.74
C TRP A 177 11.15 5.71 9.75
N TYR A 178 11.57 5.09 8.65
CA TYR A 178 12.88 4.46 8.55
C TYR A 178 14.02 5.49 8.73
N TYR A 179 13.94 6.62 8.03
CA TYR A 179 14.97 7.66 8.15
C TYR A 179 15.03 8.32 9.54
N LEU A 180 13.88 8.53 10.19
CA LEU A 180 13.83 9.07 11.55
C LEU A 180 14.29 8.05 12.58
N CYS A 181 13.68 6.87 12.61
CA CYS A 181 13.83 5.94 13.73
C CYS A 181 15.08 5.06 13.61
N TYR A 182 15.51 4.70 12.40
CA TYR A 182 16.69 3.87 12.18
C TYR A 182 17.92 4.68 11.77
N CYS A 183 17.80 5.54 10.75
CA CYS A 183 18.96 6.30 10.27
C CYS A 183 19.28 7.56 11.08
N GLN A 184 18.36 8.01 11.94
CA GLN A 184 18.48 9.27 12.70
C GLN A 184 18.69 10.53 11.82
N LYS A 185 18.26 10.48 10.55
CA LYS A 185 18.34 11.59 9.58
C LYS A 185 17.07 12.44 9.64
N LYS A 186 17.04 13.38 10.60
CA LYS A 186 15.86 14.22 10.89
C LYS A 186 15.27 14.90 9.65
N PHE A 187 16.08 15.62 8.88
CA PHE A 187 15.58 16.36 7.71
C PHE A 187 14.91 15.45 6.68
N SER A 188 15.61 14.41 6.22
CA SER A 188 15.04 13.45 5.26
C SER A 188 13.80 12.75 5.82
N GLY A 189 13.83 12.40 7.10
CA GLY A 189 12.71 11.78 7.79
C GLY A 189 11.46 12.66 7.79
N PHE A 190 11.57 13.91 8.25
CA PHE A 190 10.45 14.86 8.25
C PHE A 190 9.98 15.24 6.85
N LEU A 191 10.90 15.35 5.87
CA LEU A 191 10.54 15.59 4.48
C LEU A 191 9.62 14.50 3.93
N PHE A 192 9.96 13.22 4.15
CA PHE A 192 9.12 12.12 3.71
C PHE A 192 7.80 12.03 4.48
N LEU A 193 7.78 12.35 5.78
CA LEU A 193 6.52 12.44 6.52
C LEU A 193 5.62 13.58 6.01
N PHE A 194 6.20 14.71 5.63
CA PHE A 194 5.46 15.80 4.99
C PHE A 194 4.87 15.36 3.65
N LEU A 195 5.66 14.71 2.79
CA LEU A 195 5.20 14.15 1.52
C LEU A 195 4.09 13.10 1.72
N ALA A 196 4.11 12.34 2.81
CA ALA A 196 3.04 11.40 3.14
C ALA A 196 1.70 12.11 3.32
N VAL A 197 1.64 13.13 4.19
CA VAL A 197 0.42 13.91 4.44
C VAL A 197 -0.04 14.62 3.17
N TYR A 198 0.91 15.18 2.40
CA TYR A 198 0.62 15.85 1.14
C TYR A 198 0.13 14.90 0.03
N SER A 199 0.44 13.61 0.14
CA SER A 199 -0.09 12.57 -0.76
C SER A 199 -1.49 12.15 -0.37
N HIS A 200 -1.77 12.00 0.93
CA HIS A 200 -3.11 11.72 1.39
C HIS A 200 -3.32 12.09 2.86
N PHE A 201 -4.36 12.86 3.14
CA PHE A 201 -4.68 13.34 4.49
C PHE A 201 -4.79 12.23 5.54
N ALA A 202 -5.37 11.05 5.22
CA ALA A 202 -5.54 9.98 6.22
C ALA A 202 -4.20 9.41 6.76
N THR A 203 -3.08 9.71 6.10
CA THR A 203 -1.74 9.36 6.59
C THR A 203 -1.26 10.28 7.72
N SER A 204 -1.91 11.42 7.95
CA SER A 204 -1.56 12.37 9.03
C SER A 204 -1.49 11.70 10.41
N LEU A 205 -2.43 10.80 10.72
CA LEU A 205 -2.46 10.07 11.99
C LEU A 205 -1.29 9.10 12.13
N VAL A 206 -0.87 8.45 11.03
CA VAL A 206 0.34 7.62 10.98
C VAL A 206 1.58 8.47 11.20
N VAL A 207 1.65 9.62 10.53
CA VAL A 207 2.76 10.58 10.63
C VAL A 207 2.91 11.09 12.06
N VAL A 208 1.84 11.57 12.68
CA VAL A 208 1.83 12.01 14.09
C VAL A 208 2.30 10.88 15.00
N SER A 209 1.84 9.65 14.76
CA SER A 209 2.21 8.49 15.55
C SER A 209 3.68 8.12 15.43
N PHE A 210 4.28 8.21 14.24
CA PHE A 210 5.71 8.02 14.05
C PHE A 210 6.54 9.15 14.66
N ILE A 211 6.07 10.39 14.63
CA ILE A 211 6.71 11.52 15.32
C ILE A 211 6.70 11.30 16.83
N ILE A 212 5.56 10.94 17.41
CA ILE A 212 5.43 10.61 18.84
C ILE A 212 6.38 9.47 19.20
N LEU A 213 6.37 8.39 18.41
CA LEU A 213 7.27 7.26 18.60
C LEU A 213 8.74 7.69 18.63
N PHE A 214 9.16 8.52 17.68
CA PHE A 214 10.54 9.01 17.59
C PHE A 214 10.96 9.78 18.86
N PHE A 215 10.14 10.74 19.32
CA PHE A 215 10.47 11.56 20.50
C PHE A 215 10.34 10.84 21.85
N THR A 216 9.53 9.79 21.90
CA THR A 216 9.24 9.03 23.13
C THR A 216 9.87 7.64 23.16
N LEU A 217 10.74 7.34 22.20
CA LEU A 217 11.42 6.06 22.09
C LEU A 217 12.17 5.73 23.39
N GLY A 218 11.82 4.60 24.01
CA GLY A 218 12.40 4.16 25.28
C GLY A 218 11.81 4.81 26.54
N LYS A 219 11.01 5.87 26.41
CA LYS A 219 10.33 6.56 27.53
C LYS A 219 8.90 6.03 27.75
N VAL A 220 8.20 5.74 26.66
CA VAL A 220 6.81 5.26 26.70
C VAL A 220 6.75 3.75 26.52
N ASN A 221 5.87 3.10 27.30
CA ASN A 221 5.56 1.68 27.13
C ASN A 221 4.43 1.48 26.12
N PHE A 222 4.78 1.43 24.83
CA PHE A 222 3.82 1.25 23.74
C PHE A 222 2.99 -0.03 23.80
N ARG A 223 3.44 -1.05 24.54
CA ARG A 223 2.64 -2.24 24.80
C ARG A 223 1.40 -1.92 25.64
N LYS A 224 1.49 -0.98 26.59
CA LYS A 224 0.32 -0.51 27.36
C LYS A 224 -0.65 0.25 26.46
N VAL A 225 -0.14 1.14 25.60
CA VAL A 225 -0.95 1.87 24.61
C VAL A 225 -1.73 0.88 23.73
N PHE A 226 -1.04 -0.14 23.25
CA PHE A 226 -1.64 -1.23 22.50
C PHE A 226 -2.70 -2.00 23.28
N TYR A 227 -2.47 -2.36 24.56
CA TYR A 227 -3.51 -3.02 25.35
C TYR A 227 -4.73 -2.13 25.59
N VAL A 228 -4.52 -0.83 25.85
CA VAL A 228 -5.62 0.13 26.00
C VAL A 228 -6.39 0.30 24.69
N SER A 229 -5.72 0.20 23.54
CA SER A 229 -6.38 0.34 22.24
C SER A 229 -7.49 -0.69 21.98
N PHE A 230 -7.46 -1.85 22.64
CA PHE A 230 -8.52 -2.87 22.51
C PHE A 230 -9.87 -2.44 23.04
N PHE A 231 -9.92 -1.47 23.96
CA PHE A 231 -11.21 -0.94 24.39
C PHE A 231 -11.97 -0.32 23.21
N PHE A 232 -11.27 0.25 22.24
CA PHE A 232 -11.90 0.83 21.05
C PHE A 232 -12.51 -0.21 20.11
N THR A 233 -12.04 -1.47 20.14
CA THR A 233 -12.65 -2.54 19.33
C THR A 233 -14.00 -3.01 19.85
N LEU A 234 -14.38 -2.57 21.04
CA LEU A 234 -15.67 -2.87 21.66
C LEU A 234 -16.71 -1.76 21.44
N ILE A 235 -16.32 -0.63 20.86
CA ILE A 235 -17.21 0.52 20.65
C ILE A 235 -18.02 0.27 19.36
N PRO A 236 -19.36 0.16 19.44
CA PRO A 236 -20.21 0.04 18.26
C PRO A 236 -20.12 1.30 17.38
N SER A 237 -20.23 1.14 16.07
CA SER A 237 -20.12 2.26 15.14
C SER A 237 -21.29 3.24 15.30
N GLU A 238 -22.48 2.74 15.67
CA GLU A 238 -23.68 3.53 16.01
C GLU A 238 -23.42 4.51 17.16
N LEU A 239 -22.76 4.04 18.21
CA LEU A 239 -22.43 4.88 19.37
C LEU A 239 -21.43 5.98 18.99
N LEU A 240 -20.42 5.63 18.18
CA LEU A 240 -19.41 6.60 17.74
C LEU A 240 -20.01 7.66 16.81
N PHE A 241 -20.94 7.27 15.93
CA PHE A 241 -21.68 8.22 15.10
C PHE A 241 -22.57 9.16 15.92
N GLN A 242 -23.24 8.65 16.97
CA GLN A 242 -24.01 9.50 17.89
C GLN A 242 -23.12 10.56 18.55
N TRP A 243 -21.93 10.18 19.03
CA TRP A 243 -20.99 11.13 19.60
C TRP A 243 -20.52 12.19 18.59
N ILE A 244 -20.23 11.80 17.35
CA ILE A 244 -19.85 12.75 16.28
C ILE A 244 -21.01 13.69 15.95
N SER A 245 -22.24 13.17 15.89
CA SER A 245 -23.44 13.95 15.56
C SER A 245 -23.81 14.99 16.63
N MET A 246 -23.32 14.81 17.86
CA MET A 246 -23.45 15.81 18.94
C MET A 246 -22.47 16.98 18.81
N LEU A 247 -21.42 16.85 18.00
CA LEU A 247 -20.46 17.92 17.78
C LEU A 247 -21.03 18.95 16.78
N PRO A 248 -20.77 20.26 16.96
CA PRO A 248 -21.22 21.30 16.05
C PRO A 248 -20.36 21.34 14.77
N LEU A 249 -20.40 20.25 14.00
CA LEU A 249 -19.66 20.09 12.75
C LEU A 249 -20.51 20.51 11.55
N ALA A 250 -19.86 20.99 10.49
CA ALA A 250 -20.55 21.25 9.23
C ALA A 250 -21.18 19.97 8.66
N GLY A 251 -22.32 20.10 7.97
CA GLY A 251 -23.09 18.94 7.47
C GLY A 251 -22.29 17.98 6.57
N SER A 252 -21.30 18.48 5.84
CA SER A 252 -20.40 17.66 5.02
C SER A 252 -19.55 16.68 5.85
N TYR A 253 -19.15 17.05 7.07
CA TYR A 253 -18.42 16.16 7.98
C TYR A 253 -19.33 15.11 8.59
N ILE A 254 -20.56 15.47 8.94
CA ILE A 254 -21.56 14.53 9.47
C ILE A 254 -21.94 13.51 8.39
N SER A 255 -22.13 13.94 7.14
CA SER A 255 -22.37 13.04 6.00
C SER A 255 -21.22 12.04 5.83
N LYS A 256 -19.96 12.50 5.83
CA LYS A 256 -18.81 11.59 5.74
C LYS A 256 -18.74 10.63 6.93
N ALA A 257 -19.02 11.10 8.15
CA ALA A 257 -19.05 10.22 9.32
C ALA A 257 -20.13 9.14 9.20
N ASN A 258 -21.29 9.48 8.64
CA ASN A 258 -22.34 8.51 8.33
C ASN A 258 -21.85 7.47 7.31
N ASP A 259 -21.18 7.89 6.23
CA ASP A 259 -20.66 6.99 5.19
C ASP A 259 -19.63 5.99 5.73
N TYR A 260 -18.81 6.41 6.71
CA TYR A 260 -17.74 5.57 7.27
C TYR A 260 -18.13 4.72 8.48
N LEU A 261 -19.24 5.03 9.16
CA LEU A 261 -19.63 4.39 10.42
C LEU A 261 -20.96 3.65 10.34
N MET A 262 -21.89 4.11 9.50
CA MET A 262 -23.18 3.45 9.32
C MET A 262 -23.13 2.43 8.18
N TYR A 263 -24.27 1.79 7.90
CA TYR A 263 -24.45 0.70 6.93
C TYR A 263 -24.17 1.07 5.46
N ASN A 264 -23.72 2.30 5.18
CA ASN A 264 -23.27 2.74 3.87
C ASN A 264 -21.80 2.40 3.58
N ASP A 265 -21.06 1.80 4.54
CA ASP A 265 -19.73 1.27 4.23
C ASP A 265 -19.88 0.08 3.26
N ILE A 266 -19.33 0.23 2.06
CA ILE A 266 -19.32 -0.75 0.95
C ILE A 266 -18.96 -2.17 1.42
N LEU A 267 -18.08 -2.28 2.41
CA LEU A 267 -17.67 -3.58 2.96
C LEU A 267 -18.76 -4.20 3.83
N SER A 268 -19.50 -3.39 4.58
CA SER A 268 -20.60 -3.82 5.45
C SER A 268 -21.82 -4.23 4.61
N GLU A 269 -22.11 -3.49 3.54
CA GLU A 269 -23.18 -3.81 2.60
C GLU A 269 -22.89 -5.11 1.83
N ALA A 270 -21.66 -5.26 1.29
CA ALA A 270 -21.24 -6.50 0.63
C ALA A 270 -21.27 -7.72 1.57
N ALA A 271 -20.98 -7.51 2.86
CA ALA A 271 -21.07 -8.57 3.87
C ALA A 271 -22.51 -9.04 4.09
N GLN A 272 -23.48 -8.12 4.06
CA GLN A 272 -24.89 -8.47 4.29
C GLN A 272 -25.47 -9.29 3.14
N ASN A 273 -25.04 -9.02 1.91
CA ASN A 273 -25.64 -9.56 0.69
C ASN A 273 -25.19 -10.99 0.33
N ALA A 274 -24.06 -11.49 0.83
CA ALA A 274 -23.66 -12.88 0.60
C ALA A 274 -22.73 -13.48 1.68
N ALA A 275 -23.05 -14.71 2.10
CA ALA A 275 -22.29 -15.44 3.14
C ALA A 275 -20.79 -15.59 2.82
N ILE A 276 -20.44 -15.71 1.53
CA ILE A 276 -19.04 -15.82 1.10
C ILE A 276 -18.25 -14.54 1.40
N PHE A 277 -18.87 -13.36 1.29
CA PHE A 277 -18.19 -12.10 1.64
C PHE A 277 -17.98 -11.95 3.14
N LYS A 278 -18.91 -12.44 3.98
CA LYS A 278 -18.70 -12.51 5.44
C LYS A 278 -17.47 -13.37 5.77
N LEU A 279 -17.33 -14.53 5.12
CA LEU A 279 -16.16 -15.41 5.30
C LEU A 279 -14.86 -14.74 4.84
N ILE A 280 -14.88 -14.04 3.70
CA ILE A 280 -13.72 -13.27 3.21
C ILE A 280 -13.31 -12.18 4.20
N LEU A 281 -14.27 -11.41 4.73
CA LEU A 281 -14.01 -10.34 5.69
C LEU A 281 -13.50 -10.88 7.03
N LEU A 282 -14.07 -11.99 7.51
CA LEU A 282 -13.59 -12.70 8.69
C LEU A 282 -12.14 -13.14 8.47
N TYR A 283 -11.87 -13.83 7.37
CA TYR A 283 -10.51 -14.28 7.04
C TYR A 283 -9.53 -13.11 7.02
N LYS A 284 -9.86 -12.01 6.32
CA LYS A 284 -9.03 -10.80 6.25
C LYS A 284 -8.76 -10.13 7.60
N SER A 285 -9.55 -10.42 8.62
CA SER A 285 -9.37 -9.92 9.98
C SER A 285 -8.54 -10.87 10.86
N LEU A 286 -8.36 -12.14 10.46
CA LEU A 286 -7.69 -13.16 11.29
C LEU A 286 -6.21 -12.86 11.56
N TRP A 287 -5.48 -12.21 10.63
CA TRP A 287 -4.05 -11.93 10.87
C TRP A 287 -3.77 -11.07 12.08
N VAL A 288 -4.66 -10.11 12.35
CA VAL A 288 -4.51 -9.25 13.52
C VAL A 288 -4.49 -10.17 14.72
N TYR A 289 -5.50 -11.02 14.90
CA TYR A 289 -5.54 -11.99 16.00
C TYR A 289 -4.34 -12.95 16.04
N PHE A 290 -3.85 -13.44 14.89
CA PHE A 290 -2.65 -14.26 14.84
C PHE A 290 -1.42 -13.55 15.40
N ILE A 291 -1.20 -12.31 14.98
CA ILE A 291 -0.06 -11.51 15.44
C ILE A 291 -0.25 -11.05 16.88
N LEU A 292 -1.49 -10.77 17.30
CA LEU A 292 -1.82 -10.46 18.69
C LEU A 292 -1.46 -11.63 19.62
N MET A 293 -1.88 -12.85 19.27
CA MET A 293 -1.55 -14.06 20.00
C MET A 293 -0.03 -14.26 20.04
N PHE A 294 0.64 -14.03 18.92
CA PHE A 294 2.08 -14.15 18.80
C PHE A 294 2.85 -13.17 19.70
N VAL A 295 2.45 -11.89 19.69
CA VAL A 295 2.99 -10.83 20.56
C VAL A 295 2.78 -11.14 22.03
N TYR A 296 1.65 -11.75 22.38
CA TYR A 296 1.32 -12.12 23.76
C TYR A 296 2.17 -13.29 24.26
N ILE A 297 2.32 -14.34 23.45
CA ILE A 297 3.11 -15.53 23.78
C ILE A 297 4.59 -15.18 23.93
N TYR A 298 5.09 -14.20 23.17
CA TYR A 298 6.50 -13.88 23.18
C TYR A 298 6.95 -13.04 24.39
N ARG A 299 8.01 -13.51 25.05
CA ARG A 299 8.59 -12.84 26.23
C ARG A 299 9.47 -11.68 25.81
N LYS A 300 9.34 -10.58 26.56
CA LYS A 300 9.97 -9.27 26.29
C LYS A 300 11.50 -9.29 26.19
N SER A 301 12.17 -10.28 26.80
CA SER A 301 13.64 -10.43 26.80
C SER A 301 14.22 -10.74 25.41
N ASP A 302 13.40 -11.29 24.52
CA ASP A 302 13.91 -11.99 23.36
C ASP A 302 13.85 -11.13 22.08
N PHE A 303 13.14 -9.98 22.11
CA PHE A 303 13.15 -9.01 20.99
C PHE A 303 14.11 -7.85 21.27
N LYS A 304 15.24 -7.80 20.57
CA LYS A 304 16.23 -6.72 20.75
C LYS A 304 15.86 -5.40 20.04
N ASP A 305 15.03 -5.46 18.99
CA ASP A 305 14.71 -4.28 18.17
C ASP A 305 13.45 -3.57 18.66
N LYS A 306 13.66 -2.68 19.64
CA LYS A 306 12.57 -1.91 20.24
C LYS A 306 11.88 -0.98 19.24
N VAL A 307 12.58 -0.53 18.19
CA VAL A 307 12.00 0.37 17.18
C VAL A 307 10.92 -0.37 16.42
N LEU A 308 11.23 -1.52 15.81
CA LEU A 308 10.25 -2.28 15.02
C LEU A 308 9.05 -2.70 15.89
N LEU A 309 9.31 -3.20 17.09
CA LEU A 309 8.26 -3.67 18.00
C LEU A 309 7.32 -2.54 18.43
N ASN A 310 7.87 -1.39 18.85
CA ASN A 310 7.05 -0.25 19.27
C ASN A 310 6.29 0.35 18.07
N SER A 311 6.91 0.39 16.89
CA SER A 311 6.24 0.83 15.65
C SER A 311 5.04 -0.04 15.35
N PHE A 312 5.22 -1.36 15.42
CA PHE A 312 4.15 -2.33 15.25
C PHE A 312 3.01 -2.09 16.26
N PHE A 313 3.31 -1.93 17.56
CA PHE A 313 2.30 -1.64 18.57
C PHE A 313 1.53 -0.34 18.31
N VAL A 314 2.22 0.73 17.92
CA VAL A 314 1.61 2.03 17.63
C VAL A 314 0.64 1.92 16.46
N ILE A 315 1.05 1.29 15.35
CA ILE A 315 0.20 1.19 14.16
C ILE A 315 -1.01 0.28 14.43
N ILE A 316 -0.85 -0.83 15.15
CA ILE A 316 -2.02 -1.65 15.54
C ILE A 316 -2.93 -0.88 16.51
N SER A 317 -2.37 -0.06 17.39
CA SER A 317 -3.17 0.78 18.28
C SER A 317 -4.05 1.74 17.49
N LEU A 318 -3.49 2.41 16.48
CA LEU A 318 -4.26 3.25 15.55
C LEU A 318 -5.35 2.44 14.84
N ARG A 319 -4.99 1.28 14.29
CA ARG A 319 -5.92 0.38 13.61
C ARG A 319 -7.10 -0.02 14.49
N ASN A 320 -6.85 -0.29 15.77
CA ASN A 320 -7.87 -0.62 16.77
C ASN A 320 -8.77 0.57 17.12
N VAL A 321 -8.22 1.78 17.21
CA VAL A 321 -9.00 3.02 17.43
C VAL A 321 -10.05 3.21 16.33
N PHE A 322 -9.71 2.87 15.09
CA PHE A 322 -10.61 2.97 13.94
C PHE A 322 -11.30 1.67 13.57
N SER A 323 -11.30 0.66 14.44
CA SER A 323 -11.89 -0.66 14.13
C SER A 323 -13.39 -0.63 13.88
N SER A 324 -14.11 0.36 14.43
CA SER A 324 -15.53 0.60 14.17
C SER A 324 -15.80 1.23 12.79
N SER A 325 -14.76 1.67 12.08
CA SER A 325 -14.84 2.11 10.68
C SER A 325 -13.96 1.20 9.81
N PRO A 326 -14.52 0.13 9.23
CA PRO A 326 -13.76 -0.87 8.48
C PRO A 326 -12.89 -0.27 7.38
N THR A 327 -13.43 0.68 6.62
CA THR A 327 -12.68 1.38 5.56
C THR A 327 -11.46 2.13 6.09
N ILE A 328 -11.61 2.90 7.18
CA ILE A 328 -10.48 3.65 7.77
C ILE A 328 -9.47 2.69 8.42
N SER A 329 -9.95 1.64 9.08
CA SER A 329 -9.09 0.59 9.69
C SER A 329 -8.19 -0.08 8.63
N GLN A 330 -8.74 -0.39 7.45
CA GLN A 330 -8.01 -1.05 6.36
C GLN A 330 -6.86 -0.20 5.78
N TYR A 331 -6.94 1.13 5.87
CA TYR A 331 -5.80 1.98 5.53
C TYR A 331 -4.59 1.63 6.41
N TYR A 332 -4.79 1.52 7.72
CA TYR A 332 -3.71 1.19 8.65
C TYR A 332 -3.25 -0.26 8.55
N ASP A 333 -4.11 -1.18 8.11
CA ASP A 333 -3.74 -2.58 7.85
C ASP A 333 -2.59 -2.69 6.84
N THR A 334 -2.50 -1.81 5.84
CA THR A 334 -1.41 -1.83 4.84
C THR A 334 -0.03 -1.64 5.49
N ILE A 335 0.09 -0.63 6.36
CA ILE A 335 1.34 -0.33 7.07
C ILE A 335 1.61 -1.40 8.14
N ALA A 336 0.56 -1.78 8.87
CA ALA A 336 0.65 -2.77 9.92
C ALA A 336 1.10 -4.13 9.40
N LEU A 337 0.56 -4.59 8.26
CA LEU A 337 0.89 -5.88 7.67
C LEU A 337 2.33 -5.89 7.16
N PHE A 338 2.80 -4.80 6.53
CA PHE A 338 4.22 -4.66 6.15
C PHE A 338 5.15 -4.74 7.37
N LEU A 339 4.87 -3.98 8.43
CA LEU A 339 5.64 -4.05 9.69
C LEU A 339 5.56 -5.44 10.32
N SER A 340 4.42 -6.12 10.22
CA SER A 340 4.22 -7.49 10.70
C SER A 340 5.08 -8.48 9.93
N VAL A 341 5.17 -8.34 8.61
CA VAL A 341 6.06 -9.16 7.77
C VAL A 341 7.50 -8.98 8.24
N LEU A 342 7.98 -7.74 8.38
CA LEU A 342 9.34 -7.47 8.88
C LEU A 342 9.55 -8.05 10.30
N PHE A 343 8.56 -7.94 11.16
CA PHE A 343 8.58 -8.47 12.53
C PHE A 343 8.66 -10.00 12.55
N MET A 344 7.80 -10.69 11.80
CA MET A 344 7.75 -12.14 11.70
C MET A 344 9.02 -12.72 11.06
N ILE A 345 9.59 -12.02 10.09
CA ILE A 345 10.86 -12.42 9.48
C ILE A 345 12.01 -12.33 10.48
N LYS A 346 12.13 -11.20 11.20
CA LYS A 346 13.16 -11.05 12.24
C LYS A 346 13.07 -12.20 13.22
N PHE A 347 11.86 -12.56 13.61
CA PHE A 347 11.61 -13.65 14.54
C PHE A 347 12.02 -15.02 13.98
N TYR A 348 11.65 -15.35 12.74
CA TYR A 348 12.00 -16.64 12.12
C TYR A 348 13.50 -16.91 12.13
N MET A 349 14.34 -15.87 11.98
CA MET A 349 15.79 -16.03 12.07
C MET A 349 16.28 -16.57 13.42
N PHE A 350 15.54 -16.36 14.50
CA PHE A 350 15.94 -16.75 15.85
C PHE A 350 15.20 -17.99 16.37
N TYR A 351 14.05 -18.35 15.78
CA TYR A 351 13.20 -19.43 16.27
C TYR A 351 12.56 -20.24 15.12
N ILE A 352 12.68 -21.57 15.18
CA ILE A 352 11.92 -22.48 14.32
C ILE A 352 10.49 -22.55 14.86
N ASN A 353 9.54 -21.83 14.26
CA ASN A 353 8.18 -21.74 14.79
C ASN A 353 7.11 -22.09 13.73
N LYS A 354 6.19 -22.99 14.11
CA LYS A 354 4.96 -23.29 13.37
C LYS A 354 4.11 -22.04 13.12
N LEU A 355 4.17 -21.05 14.01
CA LEU A 355 3.47 -19.76 13.88
C LEU A 355 3.98 -18.93 12.69
N PHE A 356 5.26 -19.02 12.32
CA PHE A 356 5.76 -18.36 11.12
C PHE A 356 5.11 -18.95 9.87
N HIS A 357 5.08 -20.28 9.76
CA HIS A 357 4.45 -20.98 8.63
C HIS A 357 2.95 -20.70 8.55
N LEU A 358 2.27 -20.62 9.69
CA LEU A 358 0.86 -20.22 9.75
C LEU A 358 0.66 -18.78 9.27
N PHE A 359 1.56 -17.86 9.63
CA PHE A 359 1.55 -16.49 9.12
C PHE A 359 1.82 -16.43 7.61
N VAL A 360 2.77 -17.21 7.09
CA VAL A 360 3.02 -17.33 5.64
C VAL A 360 1.78 -17.83 4.92
N PHE A 361 1.17 -18.92 5.41
CA PHE A 361 -0.06 -19.47 4.87
C PHE A 361 -1.18 -18.42 4.87
N TYR A 362 -1.31 -17.68 5.97
CA TYR A 362 -2.28 -16.61 6.09
C TYR A 362 -2.09 -15.55 5.00
N VAL A 363 -0.88 -14.96 4.92
CA VAL A 363 -0.56 -13.85 4.00
C VAL A 363 -0.77 -14.30 2.55
N PHE A 364 -0.36 -15.52 2.23
CA PHE A 364 -0.59 -16.11 0.91
C PHE A 364 -2.08 -16.31 0.61
N GLY A 365 -2.87 -16.83 1.56
CA GLY A 365 -4.31 -16.97 1.38
C GLY A 365 -5.00 -15.60 1.22
N ASN A 366 -4.52 -14.57 1.92
CA ASN A 366 -5.01 -13.20 1.77
C ASN A 366 -4.78 -12.67 0.35
N PHE A 367 -3.58 -12.91 -0.19
CA PHE A 367 -3.26 -12.60 -1.59
C PHE A 367 -4.21 -13.32 -2.56
N ILE A 368 -4.44 -14.62 -2.39
CA ILE A 368 -5.38 -15.39 -3.24
C ILE A 368 -6.79 -14.80 -3.17
N LEU A 369 -7.28 -14.48 -1.98
CA LEU A 369 -8.63 -13.92 -1.81
C LEU A 369 -8.76 -12.54 -2.44
N ASP A 370 -7.72 -11.70 -2.35
CA ASP A 370 -7.67 -10.43 -3.06
C ASP A 370 -7.71 -10.64 -4.57
N THR A 371 -6.86 -11.52 -5.12
CA THR A 371 -6.89 -11.83 -6.56
C THR A 371 -8.26 -12.36 -6.99
N TYR A 372 -8.88 -13.24 -6.20
CA TYR A 372 -10.21 -13.79 -6.50
C TYR A 372 -11.30 -12.71 -6.47
N LYS A 373 -11.30 -11.82 -5.47
CA LYS A 373 -12.32 -10.77 -5.33
C LYS A 373 -12.36 -9.86 -6.56
N TYR A 374 -11.19 -9.55 -7.15
CA TYR A 374 -11.08 -8.57 -8.24
C TYR A 374 -10.83 -9.20 -9.61
N ARG A 375 -11.01 -10.52 -9.73
CA ARG A 375 -10.86 -11.22 -11.01
C ARG A 375 -11.72 -10.58 -12.11
N TYR A 376 -12.93 -10.10 -11.79
CA TYR A 376 -13.82 -9.49 -12.78
C TYR A 376 -13.24 -8.19 -13.33
N ASN A 377 -12.69 -7.32 -12.47
CA ASN A 377 -11.96 -6.13 -12.94
C ASN A 377 -10.82 -6.51 -13.89
N PHE A 378 -10.02 -7.54 -13.58
CA PHE A 378 -8.95 -7.98 -14.48
C PHE A 378 -9.45 -8.61 -15.78
N ILE A 379 -10.56 -9.34 -15.74
CA ILE A 379 -11.19 -9.95 -16.91
C ILE A 379 -11.75 -8.86 -17.82
N GLU A 380 -12.51 -7.91 -17.26
CA GLU A 380 -13.13 -6.80 -17.99
C GLU A 380 -12.11 -5.79 -18.50
N SER A 381 -11.01 -5.61 -17.77
CA SER A 381 -9.85 -4.83 -18.23
C SER A 381 -9.19 -5.40 -19.51
N ASN A 382 -9.64 -6.57 -19.99
CA ASN A 382 -9.17 -7.24 -21.19
C ASN A 382 -7.64 -7.25 -21.26
N PHE A 383 -7.01 -8.22 -20.60
CA PHE A 383 -5.65 -8.67 -20.93
C PHE A 383 -5.64 -9.18 -22.39
N LYS A 384 -5.71 -8.25 -23.36
CA LYS A 384 -5.62 -8.56 -24.79
C LYS A 384 -4.22 -9.09 -25.04
N VAL A 385 -4.09 -10.06 -25.95
CA VAL A 385 -2.79 -10.57 -26.43
C VAL A 385 -1.92 -9.41 -26.93
N GLU A 386 -2.58 -8.39 -27.46
CA GLU A 386 -1.99 -7.12 -27.86
C GLU A 386 -1.26 -6.41 -26.72
N ASN A 387 -1.62 -6.55 -25.45
CA ASN A 387 -0.96 -5.89 -24.31
C ASN A 387 0.20 -6.70 -23.70
N LEU A 388 0.65 -7.78 -24.36
CA LEU A 388 1.70 -8.65 -23.83
C LEU A 388 3.13 -8.09 -24.00
N THR A 389 3.34 -7.10 -24.86
CA THR A 389 4.64 -6.42 -25.04
C THR A 389 4.62 -5.03 -24.43
N SER A 390 5.77 -4.49 -24.01
CA SER A 390 5.77 -3.13 -23.45
C SER A 390 5.40 -2.09 -24.51
N ALA A 391 5.84 -2.29 -25.76
CA ALA A 391 5.57 -1.35 -26.86
C ALA A 391 4.07 -1.24 -27.15
N SER A 392 3.37 -2.36 -27.13
CA SER A 392 1.93 -2.40 -27.37
C SER A 392 1.11 -2.01 -26.14
N LEU A 393 1.59 -2.31 -24.93
CA LEU A 393 1.00 -1.83 -23.68
C LEU A 393 0.88 -0.29 -23.69
N PHE A 394 1.98 0.40 -24.00
CA PHE A 394 2.05 1.87 -23.99
C PHE A 394 1.63 2.52 -25.32
N GLY A 395 1.54 1.75 -26.41
CA GLY A 395 1.14 2.21 -27.73
C GLY A 395 -0.33 1.93 -28.08
N SER A 396 -1.06 1.24 -27.21
CA SER A 396 -2.50 1.01 -27.40
C SER A 396 -3.27 2.32 -27.20
N ASP A 397 -3.80 2.86 -28.30
CA ASP A 397 -4.77 3.95 -28.23
C ASP A 397 -5.93 3.51 -27.35
N VAL A 398 -6.34 4.41 -26.46
CA VAL A 398 -7.56 4.22 -25.69
C VAL A 398 -8.72 4.36 -26.69
N GLU A 399 -9.23 3.24 -27.21
CA GLU A 399 -10.62 3.24 -27.73
C GLU A 399 -11.47 3.70 -26.56
N GLU A 400 -11.99 4.94 -26.58
CA GLU A 400 -12.80 5.55 -25.52
C GLU A 400 -13.85 4.56 -24.98
N PRO A 401 -13.57 3.73 -23.94
CA PRO A 401 -14.61 2.89 -23.38
C PRO A 401 -15.54 3.79 -22.56
N LEU A 402 -15.02 4.96 -22.15
CA LEU A 402 -15.62 5.94 -21.26
C LEU A 402 -16.55 6.94 -21.95
N LYS A 403 -16.71 6.94 -23.29
CA LYS A 403 -17.74 7.79 -23.95
C LYS A 403 -19.02 7.05 -24.32
N THR A 404 -18.97 5.73 -24.45
CA THR A 404 -20.13 4.93 -24.88
C THR A 404 -20.92 4.32 -23.73
N THR A 405 -20.33 4.15 -22.54
CA THR A 405 -21.05 3.76 -21.31
C THR A 405 -21.53 4.93 -20.44
N TRP A 406 -21.16 6.16 -20.78
CA TRP A 406 -21.44 7.38 -19.99
C TRP A 406 -22.52 8.28 -20.60
N LYS A 407 -23.42 7.70 -21.41
CA LYS A 407 -24.63 8.36 -21.91
C LYS A 407 -25.90 7.73 -21.35
#